data_AF-A0A1T3BS61-F1
#
_entry.id   AF-A0A1T3BS61-F1
#
_cell.length_a   1.000
_cell.length_b   1.000
_cell.length_c   1.000
_cell.angle_alpha   90.00
_cell.angle_beta   90.00
_cell.angle_gamma   90.00
#
_symmetry.space_group_name_H-M   'P 1'
#
loop_
_entity.id
_entity.type
_entity.pdbx_description
1 polymer ?
#
loop_
_entity_poly.entity_id
_entity_poly.type
_entity_poly.pdbx_seq_one_letter_code
_entity_poly.pdbx_strand_id
1 'polypeptide(L)'
;MKEKNMINFKAHSDINSNNYEKNFLKRTYYHIKDSAFVGGLNGSLSGALAAILANYGYIALPGFGPIVAIGISLTLPAGIIIGVAIGSIIGVIISIVFNFLNNFNIFQ
;
A
#
# COMPACT_ATOMS: atom_id res chain seq x y z
N MET A 1 55.30 29.92 -1.49
CA MET A 1 54.44 29.14 -0.57
C MET A 1 53.26 30.01 -0.17
N LYS A 2 52.07 29.77 -0.75
CA LYS A 2 50.80 30.25 -0.19
C LYS A 2 49.66 29.38 -0.74
N GLU A 3 49.34 28.38 0.07
CA GLU A 3 48.25 27.42 -0.07
C GLU A 3 46.92 28.18 -0.13
N LYS A 4 46.24 28.15 -1.29
CA LYS A 4 44.90 28.73 -1.45
C LYS A 4 43.87 27.68 -1.06
N ASN A 5 43.35 27.82 0.16
CA ASN A 5 41.99 27.49 0.60
C ASN A 5 41.27 26.40 -0.21
N MET A 6 41.51 25.14 0.16
CA MET A 6 40.70 23.99 -0.26
C MET A 6 39.65 23.64 0.81
N ILE A 7 38.86 24.63 1.24
CA ILE A 7 37.81 24.47 2.26
C ILE A 7 36.60 25.33 1.92
N ASN A 8 35.90 25.04 0.82
CA ASN A 8 34.48 25.43 0.74
C ASN A 8 33.64 24.73 -0.34
N PHE A 9 33.90 23.47 -0.65
CA PHE A 9 33.02 22.72 -1.58
C PHE A 9 32.19 21.62 -0.91
N LYS A 10 32.37 21.40 0.41
CA LYS A 10 31.72 20.28 1.13
C LYS A 10 30.50 20.67 1.97
N ALA A 11 30.24 21.97 2.16
CA ALA A 11 29.14 22.43 3.02
C ALA A 11 27.81 22.66 2.28
N HIS A 12 27.81 22.69 0.94
CA HIS A 12 26.61 23.00 0.14
C HIS A 12 25.83 21.76 -0.34
N SER A 13 26.42 20.56 -0.27
CA SER A 13 25.76 19.31 -0.68
C SER A 13 24.83 18.75 0.39
N ASP A 14 25.15 18.92 1.68
CA ASP A 14 24.35 18.37 2.80
C ASP A 14 23.00 19.08 3.00
N ILE A 15 22.93 20.39 2.73
CA ILE A 15 21.67 21.13 2.86
C ILE A 15 20.72 20.80 1.71
N ASN A 16 21.27 20.53 0.51
CA ASN A 16 20.48 20.19 -0.68
C ASN A 16 20.07 18.71 -0.71
N SER A 17 20.93 17.79 -0.24
CA SER A 17 20.61 16.36 -0.15
C SER A 17 19.46 16.09 0.82
N ASN A 18 19.45 16.75 1.98
CA ASN A 18 18.38 16.61 2.97
C ASN A 18 17.01 17.01 2.41
N ASN A 19 16.96 18.07 1.60
CA ASN A 19 15.71 18.51 0.96
C ASN A 19 15.27 17.56 -0.17
N TYR A 20 16.21 17.00 -0.94
CA TYR A 20 15.92 16.02 -1.97
C TYR A 20 15.39 14.72 -1.37
N GLU A 21 16.05 14.19 -0.35
CA GLU A 21 15.67 12.96 0.36
C GLU A 21 14.30 13.11 1.02
N LYS A 22 14.03 14.24 1.67
CA LYS A 22 12.71 14.57 2.24
C LYS A 22 11.61 14.64 1.17
N ASN A 23 11.89 15.23 0.01
CA ASN A 23 10.93 15.30 -1.09
C ASN A 23 10.68 13.92 -1.73
N PHE A 24 11.72 13.10 -1.86
CA PHE A 24 11.62 11.73 -2.36
C PHE A 24 10.81 10.82 -1.42
N LEU A 25 11.06 10.89 -0.11
CA LEU A 25 10.29 10.18 0.91
C LEU A 25 8.83 10.65 0.92
N LYS A 26 8.58 11.96 0.81
CA LYS A 26 7.22 12.50 0.72
C LYS A 26 6.49 11.96 -0.51
N ARG A 27 7.14 11.96 -1.69
CA ARG A 27 6.55 11.45 -2.93
C ARG A 27 6.25 9.94 -2.84
N THR A 28 7.18 9.17 -2.31
CA THR A 28 7.01 7.72 -2.09
C THR A 28 5.87 7.44 -1.11
N TYR A 29 5.78 8.22 -0.02
CA TYR A 29 4.68 8.13 0.94
C TYR A 29 3.32 8.40 0.29
N TYR A 30 3.19 9.43 -0.55
CA TYR A 30 1.96 9.69 -1.30
C TYR A 30 1.59 8.51 -2.20
N HIS A 31 2.57 7.95 -2.92
CA HIS A 31 2.35 6.78 -3.79
C HIS A 31 1.87 5.56 -3.00
N ILE A 32 2.50 5.26 -1.86
CA ILE A 32 2.12 4.14 -1.01
C ILE A 32 0.71 4.36 -0.47
N LYS A 33 0.39 5.59 -0.02
CA LYS A 33 -0.94 5.95 0.49
C LYS A 33 -2.02 5.80 -0.58
N ASP A 34 -1.76 6.25 -1.80
CA ASP A 34 -2.72 6.17 -2.90
C ASP A 34 -2.92 4.71 -3.34
N SER A 35 -1.84 3.93 -3.42
CA SER A 35 -1.92 2.50 -3.73
C SER A 35 -2.66 1.71 -2.65
N ALA A 36 -2.41 2.01 -1.37
CA ALA A 36 -3.13 1.43 -0.24
C ALA A 36 -4.63 1.78 -0.29
N PHE A 37 -4.97 3.02 -0.66
CA PHE A 37 -6.35 3.46 -0.79
C PHE A 37 -7.07 2.76 -1.95
N VAL A 38 -6.47 2.71 -3.13
CA VAL A 38 -7.02 1.99 -4.30
C VAL A 38 -7.14 0.50 -4.01
N GLY A 39 -6.10 -0.09 -3.40
CA GLY A 39 -6.10 -1.48 -2.95
C GLY A 39 -7.24 -1.74 -1.96
N GLY A 40 -7.42 -0.86 -0.98
CA GLY A 40 -8.52 -0.94 0.00
C GLY A 40 -9.90 -0.83 -0.64
N LEU A 41 -10.11 0.08 -1.60
CA LEU A 41 -11.36 0.18 -2.35
C LEU A 41 -11.68 -1.10 -3.12
N ASN A 42 -10.73 -1.61 -3.91
CA ASN A 42 -10.91 -2.86 -4.66
C ASN A 42 -11.07 -4.07 -3.73
N GLY A 43 -10.33 -4.08 -2.63
CA GLY A 43 -10.46 -5.06 -1.55
C GLY A 43 -11.85 -5.04 -0.93
N SER A 44 -12.41 -3.87 -0.67
CA SER A 44 -13.76 -3.72 -0.12
C SER A 44 -14.84 -4.29 -1.04
N LEU A 45 -14.72 -4.04 -2.35
CA LEU A 45 -15.66 -4.52 -3.36
C LEU A 45 -15.59 -6.04 -3.48
N SER A 46 -14.38 -6.59 -3.58
CA SER A 46 -14.18 -8.05 -3.65
C SER A 46 -14.59 -8.75 -2.34
N GLY A 47 -14.32 -8.13 -1.19
CA GLY A 47 -14.76 -8.62 0.12
C GLY A 47 -16.28 -8.59 0.29
N ALA A 48 -16.95 -7.56 -0.20
CA ALA A 48 -18.42 -7.50 -0.25
C ALA A 48 -18.99 -8.61 -1.13
N LEU A 49 -18.44 -8.82 -2.33
CA LEU A 49 -18.85 -9.90 -3.24
C LEU A 49 -18.62 -11.28 -2.61
N ALA A 50 -17.47 -11.49 -1.96
CA ALA A 50 -17.18 -12.74 -1.26
C ALA A 50 -18.16 -12.98 -0.10
N ALA A 51 -18.50 -11.94 0.67
CA ALA A 51 -19.49 -12.03 1.74
C ALA A 51 -20.90 -12.34 1.22
N ILE A 52 -21.31 -11.74 0.10
CA ILE A 52 -22.59 -12.04 -0.55
C ILE A 52 -22.62 -13.51 -0.98
N LEU A 53 -21.60 -13.97 -1.71
CA LEU A 53 -21.52 -15.36 -2.17
C LEU A 53 -21.45 -16.36 -1.01
N ALA A 54 -20.70 -16.06 0.05
CA ALA A 54 -20.64 -16.89 1.24
C ALA A 54 -22.00 -16.96 1.95
N ASN A 55 -22.72 -15.85 2.05
CA ASN A 55 -24.06 -15.81 2.65
C ASN A 55 -25.10 -16.59 1.82
N TYR A 56 -24.99 -16.61 0.49
CA TYR A 56 -25.83 -17.45 -0.37
C TYR A 56 -25.39 -18.93 -0.41
N GLY A 57 -24.37 -19.31 0.36
CA GLY A 57 -23.87 -20.69 0.42
C GLY A 57 -23.04 -21.12 -0.78
N TYR A 58 -22.74 -20.21 -1.72
CA TYR A 58 -21.89 -20.50 -2.89
C TYR A 58 -20.42 -20.69 -2.52
N ILE A 59 -19.99 -20.12 -1.39
CA ILE A 59 -18.66 -20.33 -0.78
C ILE A 59 -18.88 -20.84 0.64
N ALA A 60 -19.66 -21.92 0.79
CA ALA A 60 -19.83 -22.57 2.09
C ALA A 60 -18.55 -23.35 2.43
N LEU A 61 -17.61 -22.69 3.11
CA LEU A 61 -16.51 -23.39 3.77
C LEU A 61 -17.09 -24.27 4.90
N PRO A 62 -16.73 -25.56 4.98
CA PRO A 62 -17.14 -26.41 6.10
C PRO A 62 -16.69 -25.77 7.43
N GLY A 63 -17.64 -25.58 8.35
CA GLY A 63 -17.43 -24.84 9.61
C GLY A 63 -17.95 -23.39 9.64
N PHE A 64 -18.37 -22.82 8.50
CA PHE A 64 -18.94 -21.45 8.42
C PHE A 64 -20.48 -21.38 8.48
N GLY A 65 -21.16 -22.50 8.74
CA GLY A 65 -22.63 -22.57 8.87
C GLY A 65 -23.28 -21.52 9.79
N PRO A 66 -22.67 -21.12 10.94
CA PRO A 66 -23.21 -20.07 11.80
C PRO A 66 -23.20 -18.67 11.17
N ILE A 67 -22.25 -18.36 10.28
CA ILE A 67 -22.13 -17.03 9.67
C ILE A 67 -23.21 -16.82 8.61
N VAL A 68 -23.62 -17.89 7.92
CA VAL A 68 -24.78 -17.89 7.02
C VAL A 68 -26.09 -17.71 7.81
N ALA A 69 -26.17 -18.25 9.03
CA ALA A 69 -27.37 -18.16 9.87
C ALA A 69 -27.62 -16.75 10.44
N ILE A 70 -26.58 -15.93 10.60
CA ILE A 70 -26.69 -14.54 11.08
C ILE A 70 -27.20 -13.60 9.97
N GLY A 71 -27.06 -14.01 8.70
CA GLY A 71 -27.55 -13.29 7.54
C GLY A 71 -26.63 -12.17 7.05
N ILE A 72 -27.01 -11.58 5.93
CA ILE A 72 -26.19 -10.62 5.17
C ILE A 72 -25.84 -9.36 5.98
N SER A 73 -26.69 -9.00 6.95
CA SER A 73 -26.54 -7.79 7.77
C SER A 73 -25.23 -7.75 8.56
N LEU A 74 -24.68 -8.90 8.97
CA LEU A 74 -23.39 -8.95 9.67
C LEU A 74 -22.24 -9.37 8.75
N THR A 75 -22.51 -10.27 7.81
CA THR A 75 -21.47 -10.84 6.93
C THR A 75 -20.96 -9.82 5.92
N LEU A 76 -21.82 -8.95 5.39
CA LEU A 76 -21.45 -7.92 4.41
C LEU A 76 -20.50 -6.85 4.97
N PRO A 77 -20.77 -6.20 6.12
CA PRO A 77 -19.82 -5.26 6.70
C PRO A 77 -18.51 -5.96 7.12
N ALA A 78 -18.57 -7.20 7.62
CA ALA A 78 -17.36 -7.97 7.92
C ALA A 78 -16.50 -8.21 6.67
N GLY A 79 -17.11 -8.65 5.57
CA GLY A 79 -16.43 -8.84 4.29
C GLY A 79 -15.82 -7.55 3.74
N ILE A 80 -16.53 -6.43 3.85
CA ILE A 80 -16.00 -5.12 3.47
C ILE A 80 -14.76 -4.76 4.31
N ILE A 81 -14.83 -4.87 5.63
CA ILE A 81 -13.72 -4.50 6.53
C ILE A 81 -12.50 -5.38 6.27
N ILE A 82 -12.71 -6.70 6.18
CA ILE A 82 -11.64 -7.66 5.87
C ILE A 82 -11.06 -7.37 4.49
N GLY A 83 -11.93 -7.10 3.51
CA GLY A 83 -11.55 -6.72 2.15
C GLY A 83 -10.69 -5.45 2.11
N VAL A 84 -11.10 -4.39 2.81
CA VAL A 84 -10.32 -3.14 2.93
C VAL A 84 -8.94 -3.42 3.51
N ALA A 85 -8.87 -4.19 4.60
CA ALA A 85 -7.61 -4.49 5.27
C ALA A 85 -6.64 -5.24 4.35
N ILE A 86 -7.10 -6.33 3.74
CA ILE A 86 -6.28 -7.17 2.86
C ILE A 86 -5.91 -6.38 1.59
N GLY A 87 -6.86 -5.71 0.96
CA GLY A 87 -6.64 -4.93 -0.24
C GLY A 87 -5.65 -3.79 -0.04
N SER A 88 -5.72 -3.11 1.12
CA SER A 88 -4.78 -2.05 1.48
C SER A 88 -3.35 -2.59 1.65
N ILE A 89 -3.19 -3.71 2.35
CA ILE A 89 -1.89 -4.38 2.51
C ILE A 89 -1.30 -4.76 1.14
N ILE A 90 -2.12 -5.36 0.27
CA ILE A 90 -1.69 -5.73 -1.10
C ILE A 90 -1.29 -4.47 -1.89
N GLY A 91 -2.07 -3.39 -1.80
CA GLY A 91 -1.75 -2.11 -2.43
C GLY A 91 -0.40 -1.55 -1.99
N VAL A 92 -0.08 -1.61 -0.69
CA VAL A 92 1.24 -1.21 -0.17
C VAL A 92 2.35 -2.08 -0.76
N ILE A 93 2.17 -3.41 -0.75
CA ILE A 93 3.16 -4.36 -1.28
C ILE A 93 3.44 -4.07 -2.77
N ILE A 94 2.40 -3.89 -3.57
CA ILE A 94 2.52 -3.58 -5.01
C ILE A 94 3.31 -2.27 -5.20
N SER A 95 3.02 -1.25 -4.41
CA SER A 95 3.74 0.03 -4.50
C SER A 95 5.23 -0.12 -4.19
N ILE A 96 5.59 -0.93 -3.19
CA ILE A 96 6.99 -1.19 -2.82
C ILE A 96 7.69 -1.95 -3.94
N VAL A 97 7.05 -3.00 -4.47
CA VAL A 97 7.61 -3.82 -5.54
C VAL A 97 7.82 -3.01 -6.82
N PHE A 98 6.83 -2.19 -7.23
CA PHE A 98 6.97 -1.33 -8.40
C PHE A 98 8.06 -0.28 -8.23
N ASN A 99 8.18 0.32 -7.04
CA ASN A 99 9.24 1.29 -6.78
C ASN A 99 10.62 0.63 -6.84
N PHE A 100 10.75 -0.59 -6.31
CA PHE A 100 11.99 -1.37 -6.40
C PHE A 100 12.34 -1.72 -7.85
N LEU A 101 11.36 -2.17 -8.64
CA LEU A 101 11.56 -2.55 -10.04
C LEU A 101 11.94 -1.33 -10.92
N ASN A 102 11.30 -0.19 -10.70
CA ASN A 102 11.62 1.05 -11.40
C ASN A 102 13.05 1.51 -11.10
N ASN A 103 13.51 1.36 -9.86
CA ASN A 103 14.90 1.67 -9.51
C ASN A 103 15.89 0.77 -10.28
N PHE A 104 15.56 -0.52 -10.46
CA PHE A 104 16.41 -1.47 -11.19
C PHE A 104 16.52 -1.14 -12.69
N ASN A 105 15.42 -0.74 -13.34
CA ASN A 105 15.41 -0.35 -14.76
C ASN A 105 16.16 0.96 -15.05
N ILE A 106 16.46 1.78 -14.05
CA ILE A 106 17.24 3.02 -14.22
C ILE A 106 18.76 2.73 -14.28
N PHE A 107 19.20 1.55 -13.84
CA PHE A 107 20.62 1.13 -13.82
C PHE A 107 21.02 0.22 -15.00
N GLN A 108 20.14 0.01 -15.98
CA GLN A 108 20.42 -0.75 -17.20
C GLN A 108 20.49 0.19 -18.41
#